data_AF-V5BTE4-F1
#
_entry.id   AF-V5BTE4-F1
#
_cell.length_a   1.000
_cell.length_b   1.000
_cell.length_c   1.000
_cell.angle_alpha   90.00
_cell.angle_beta   90.00
_cell.angle_gamma   90.00
#
_symmetry.space_group_name_H-M   'P 1'
#
loop_
_entity.id
_entity.type
_entity.pdbx_description
1 polymer ?
#
loop_
_entity_poly.entity_id
_entity_poly.type
_entity_poly.pdbx_seq_one_letter_code
_entity_poly.pdbx_strand_id
1 'polypeptide(L)'
;MNDLIGNTLDKASNLLKQNENDISKLSEPVATFLIVHGAQGIIDNGSYEYFFGCDWPGKPNYEVFVDAYKRIGCTDQANEFQRVVNTFPFSEPHLHLSLRKDYIATHYNEDNYEVGEWRNDLCGDESVWEKLEEYISLHSEYFS
;
A
#
# COMPACT_ATOMS: atom_id res chain seq x y z
N MET A 1 -1.96 -6.15 -17.17
CA MET A 1 -2.73 -6.39 -15.93
C MET A 1 -3.44 -7.71 -16.13
N ASN A 2 -3.13 -8.72 -15.32
CA ASN A 2 -3.80 -10.02 -15.41
C ASN A 2 -5.32 -9.84 -15.30
N ASP A 3 -6.08 -10.55 -16.14
CA ASP A 3 -7.55 -10.45 -16.20
C ASP A 3 -8.19 -10.65 -14.82
N LEU A 4 -7.56 -11.41 -13.92
CA LEU A 4 -8.05 -11.65 -12.56
C LEU A 4 -8.01 -10.40 -11.67
N ILE A 5 -6.88 -9.69 -11.61
CA ILE A 5 -6.73 -8.49 -10.77
C ILE A 5 -7.68 -7.40 -11.24
N GLY A 6 -7.75 -7.15 -12.55
CA GLY A 6 -8.61 -6.11 -13.12
C GLY A 6 -10.09 -6.37 -12.83
N ASN A 7 -10.57 -7.58 -13.09
CA ASN A 7 -11.95 -7.97 -12.77
C ASN A 7 -12.25 -7.88 -11.26
N THR A 8 -11.29 -8.26 -10.42
CA THR A 8 -11.44 -8.17 -8.96
C THR A 8 -11.50 -6.71 -8.48
N LEU A 9 -10.71 -5.82 -9.09
CA LEU A 9 -10.72 -4.40 -8.78
C LEU A 9 -12.09 -3.77 -9.04
N ASP A 10 -12.72 -4.09 -10.17
CA ASP A 10 -14.05 -3.56 -10.49
C ASP A 10 -15.09 -3.98 -9.45
N LYS A 11 -15.07 -5.26 -9.05
CA LYS A 11 -15.99 -5.79 -8.04
C LYS A 11 -15.73 -5.21 -6.65
N ALA A 12 -14.48 -5.20 -6.20
CA ALA A 12 -14.09 -4.63 -4.91
C ALA A 12 -14.41 -3.13 -4.83
N SER A 13 -14.22 -2.40 -5.93
CA SER A 13 -14.59 -0.97 -6.02
C SER A 13 -16.11 -0.77 -5.92
N ASN A 14 -16.91 -1.66 -6.50
CA ASN A 14 -18.37 -1.61 -6.36
C ASN A 14 -18.81 -1.89 -4.91
N LEU A 15 -18.21 -2.89 -4.25
CA LEU A 15 -18.44 -3.17 -2.83
C LEU A 15 -18.07 -1.96 -1.95
N LEU A 16 -16.93 -1.31 -2.22
CA LEU A 16 -16.53 -0.09 -1.52
C LEU A 16 -17.56 1.04 -1.69
N LYS A 17 -18.06 1.27 -2.91
CA LYS A 17 -19.10 2.28 -3.18
C LYS A 17 -20.42 1.97 -2.48
N GLN A 18 -20.84 0.70 -2.46
CA GLN A 18 -22.04 0.25 -1.76
C GLN A 18 -21.93 0.46 -0.24
N ASN A 19 -20.71 0.50 0.28
CA ASN A 19 -20.39 0.76 1.68
C ASN A 19 -19.92 2.20 1.92
N GLU A 20 -20.42 3.17 1.14
CA GLU A 20 -20.19 4.62 1.33
C GLU A 20 -18.73 5.05 1.23
N ASN A 21 -17.90 4.29 0.51
CA ASN A 21 -16.45 4.46 0.44
C ASN A 21 -15.73 4.30 1.79
N ASP A 22 -16.34 3.55 2.71
CA ASP A 22 -15.73 3.22 4.00
C ASP A 22 -15.15 1.80 3.96
N ILE A 23 -13.82 1.73 3.88
CA ILE A 23 -13.09 0.45 3.82
C ILE A 23 -13.28 -0.40 5.09
N SER A 24 -13.61 0.22 6.24
CA SER A 24 -13.83 -0.49 7.49
C SER A 24 -15.12 -1.30 7.52
N LYS A 25 -16.03 -1.04 6.58
CA LYS A 25 -17.30 -1.78 6.41
C LYS A 25 -17.17 -3.00 5.49
N LEU A 26 -16.02 -3.18 4.85
CA LEU A 26 -15.77 -4.31 3.95
C LEU A 26 -15.30 -5.55 4.72
N SER A 27 -15.50 -6.72 4.12
CA SER A 27 -14.88 -7.95 4.62
C SER A 27 -13.35 -7.84 4.53
N GLU A 28 -12.66 -8.54 5.43
CA GLU A 28 -11.19 -8.51 5.48
C GLU A 28 -10.53 -8.84 4.12
N PRO A 29 -11.00 -9.84 3.34
CA PRO A 29 -10.38 -10.12 2.04
C PRO A 29 -10.50 -8.96 1.04
N VAL A 30 -11.67 -8.31 0.99
CA VAL A 30 -11.90 -7.20 0.08
C VAL A 30 -11.09 -5.98 0.51
N ALA A 31 -11.06 -5.69 1.82
CA ALA A 31 -10.24 -4.60 2.37
C ALA A 31 -8.75 -4.84 2.12
N THR A 32 -8.26 -6.06 2.39
CA THR A 32 -6.85 -6.46 2.14
C THR A 32 -6.48 -6.24 0.68
N PHE A 33 -7.31 -6.72 -0.25
CA PHE A 33 -7.09 -6.52 -1.67
C PHE A 33 -6.99 -5.05 -2.05
N LEU A 34 -7.95 -4.22 -1.62
CA LEU A 34 -7.95 -2.78 -1.95
C LEU A 34 -6.75 -2.04 -1.35
N ILE A 35 -6.34 -2.38 -0.13
CA ILE A 35 -5.19 -1.78 0.55
C ILE A 35 -3.90 -2.12 -0.22
N VAL A 36 -3.65 -3.40 -0.49
CA VAL A 36 -2.43 -3.82 -1.19
C VAL A 36 -2.43 -3.29 -2.61
N HIS A 37 -3.51 -3.48 -3.37
CA HIS A 37 -3.59 -3.01 -4.76
C HIS A 37 -3.36 -1.50 -4.86
N GLY A 38 -4.01 -0.71 -3.98
CA GLY A 38 -3.85 0.74 -3.95
C GLY A 38 -2.44 1.16 -3.57
N ALA A 39 -1.87 0.54 -2.53
CA ALA A 39 -0.52 0.86 -2.06
C ALA A 39 0.54 0.49 -3.09
N GLN A 40 0.53 -0.76 -3.58
CA GLN A 40 1.50 -1.26 -4.55
C GLN A 40 1.39 -0.48 -5.86
N GLY A 41 0.17 -0.16 -6.32
CA GLY A 41 0.00 0.67 -7.53
C GLY A 41 0.57 2.08 -7.41
N ILE A 42 0.62 2.66 -6.20
CA ILE A 42 1.27 3.96 -5.98
C ILE A 42 2.79 3.80 -5.88
N ILE A 43 3.27 2.76 -5.20
CA ILE A 43 4.70 2.47 -5.04
C ILE A 43 5.34 2.12 -6.39
N ASP A 44 4.68 1.32 -7.23
CA ASP A 44 5.18 0.98 -8.57
C ASP A 44 5.28 2.19 -9.50
N ASN A 45 4.50 3.24 -9.24
CA ASN A 45 4.51 4.45 -10.06
C ASN A 45 5.56 5.48 -9.62
N GLY A 46 6.05 5.43 -8.39
CA GLY A 46 6.91 6.49 -7.86
C GLY A 46 7.60 6.18 -6.54
N SER A 47 7.80 4.91 -6.22
CA SER A 47 8.49 4.43 -5.02
C SER A 47 7.84 4.89 -3.71
N TYR A 48 8.53 4.70 -2.59
CA TYR A 48 8.04 5.08 -1.26
C TYR A 48 7.83 6.60 -1.11
N GLU A 49 8.65 7.43 -1.74
CA GLU A 49 8.50 8.90 -1.72
C GLU A 49 7.14 9.34 -2.25
N TYR A 50 6.64 8.72 -3.32
CA TYR A 50 5.33 9.04 -3.85
C TYR A 50 4.24 8.54 -2.91
N PHE A 51 4.36 7.31 -2.39
CA PHE A 51 3.43 6.75 -1.41
C PHE A 51 3.30 7.63 -0.15
N PHE A 52 4.42 8.04 0.45
CA PHE A 52 4.45 8.89 1.63
C PHE A 52 4.22 10.37 1.30
N GLY A 53 4.21 10.76 0.02
CA GLY A 53 3.79 12.07 -0.46
C GLY A 53 2.26 12.21 -0.60
N CYS A 54 1.53 11.09 -0.65
CA CYS A 54 0.08 11.06 -0.72
C CYS A 54 -0.61 11.34 0.63
N ASP A 55 -1.78 11.98 0.58
CA ASP A 55 -2.69 12.11 1.74
C ASP A 55 -3.85 11.13 1.57
N TRP A 56 -3.72 9.96 2.20
CA TRP A 56 -4.69 8.87 2.06
C TRP A 56 -6.04 9.24 2.69
N PRO A 57 -7.18 8.92 2.03
CA PRO A 57 -8.50 9.10 2.62
C PRO A 57 -8.61 8.40 3.97
N GLY A 58 -9.14 9.10 4.98
CA GLY A 58 -9.27 8.57 6.34
C GLY A 58 -7.95 8.49 7.13
N LYS A 59 -6.80 8.79 6.49
CA LYS A 59 -5.46 8.76 7.10
C LYS A 59 -5.23 7.51 7.94
N PRO A 60 -5.31 6.30 7.35
CA PRO A 60 -5.09 5.07 8.11
C PRO A 60 -3.68 5.05 8.69
N ASN A 61 -3.53 4.46 9.88
CA ASN A 61 -2.21 4.14 10.42
C ASN A 61 -1.45 3.26 9.44
N TYR A 62 -0.16 3.50 9.25
CA TYR A 62 0.63 2.74 8.28
C TYR A 62 0.74 1.24 8.60
N GLU A 63 0.51 0.85 9.86
CA GLU A 63 0.37 -0.56 10.26
C GLU A 63 -0.72 -1.31 9.46
N VAL A 64 -1.77 -0.61 9.02
CA VAL A 64 -2.84 -1.19 8.19
C VAL A 64 -2.29 -1.73 6.87
N PHE A 65 -1.31 -1.05 6.25
CA PHE A 65 -0.66 -1.52 5.03
C PHE A 65 0.28 -2.68 5.34
N VAL A 66 1.12 -2.54 6.37
CA VAL A 66 2.04 -3.60 6.82
C VAL A 66 1.30 -4.91 7.05
N ASP A 67 0.18 -4.87 7.75
CA ASP A 67 -0.65 -6.05 8.02
C ASP A 67 -1.31 -6.60 6.76
N ALA A 68 -1.69 -5.75 5.81
CA ALA A 68 -2.26 -6.20 4.54
C ALA A 68 -1.23 -6.95 3.67
N TYR A 69 0.02 -6.45 3.59
CA TYR A 69 1.11 -7.15 2.91
C TYR A 69 1.40 -8.50 3.59
N LYS A 70 1.42 -8.54 4.93
CA LYS A 70 1.58 -9.80 5.67
C LYS A 70 0.45 -10.80 5.38
N ARG A 71 -0.80 -10.33 5.31
CA ARG A 71 -1.98 -11.18 5.04
C ARG A 71 -1.89 -11.90 3.69
N ILE A 72 -1.30 -11.27 2.68
CA ILE A 72 -1.08 -11.91 1.37
C ILE A 72 0.22 -12.73 1.31
N GLY A 73 0.96 -12.85 2.42
CA GLY A 73 2.21 -13.61 2.50
C GLY A 73 3.47 -12.82 2.12
N CYS A 74 3.36 -11.51 1.83
CA CYS A 74 4.49 -10.63 1.50
C CYS A 74 5.19 -10.11 2.76
N THR A 75 5.79 -11.03 3.53
CA THR A 75 6.37 -10.71 4.85
C THR A 75 7.59 -9.80 4.74
N ASP A 76 8.47 -10.05 3.78
CA ASP A 76 9.70 -9.27 3.61
C ASP A 76 9.39 -7.83 3.16
N GLN A 77 8.43 -7.70 2.23
CA GLN A 77 7.90 -6.42 1.77
C GLN A 77 7.22 -5.63 2.91
N ALA A 78 6.44 -6.32 3.75
CA ALA A 78 5.83 -5.69 4.91
C ALA A 78 6.88 -5.20 5.93
N ASN A 79 7.95 -5.97 6.14
CA ASN A 79 9.05 -5.59 7.02
C ASN A 79 9.82 -4.39 6.47
N GLU A 80 10.07 -4.36 5.17
CA GLU A 80 10.70 -3.23 4.50
C GLU A 80 9.84 -1.97 4.59
N PHE A 81 8.54 -2.09 4.32
CA PHE A 81 7.59 -0.99 4.50
C PHE A 81 7.64 -0.45 5.94
N GLN A 82 7.57 -1.34 6.94
CA GLN A 82 7.63 -0.93 8.34
C GLN A 82 8.97 -0.25 8.69
N ARG A 83 10.08 -0.74 8.14
CA ARG A 83 11.40 -0.12 8.31
C ARG A 83 11.42 1.31 7.78
N VAL A 84 10.85 1.53 6.60
CA VAL A 84 10.74 2.87 5.99
C VAL A 84 9.84 3.79 6.82
N VAL A 85 8.68 3.30 7.30
CA VAL A 85 7.82 4.08 8.22
C VAL A 85 8.57 4.52 9.48
N ASN A 86 9.47 3.67 9.99
CA ASN A 86 10.24 3.95 11.21
C ASN A 86 11.34 5.00 11.01
N THR A 87 11.63 5.47 9.79
CA THR A 87 12.61 6.54 9.58
C THR A 87 12.05 7.92 9.87
N PHE A 88 10.72 8.09 9.92
CA PHE A 88 10.11 9.37 10.29
C PHE A 88 10.40 9.70 11.77
N PRO A 89 10.99 10.87 12.07
CA PRO A 89 11.38 11.23 13.44
C PRO A 89 10.22 11.78 14.28
N PHE A 90 8.99 11.35 13.99
CA PHE A 90 7.76 11.82 14.65
C PHE A 90 6.70 10.71 14.68
N SER A 91 5.83 10.77 15.69
CA SER A 91 4.73 9.82 15.88
C SER A 91 3.61 10.03 14.85
N GLU A 92 2.83 8.97 14.58
CA GLU A 92 1.64 9.00 13.73
C GLU A 92 1.88 9.70 12.36
N PRO A 93 2.88 9.28 11.58
CA PRO A 93 3.28 10.02 10.39
C PRO A 93 2.16 10.19 9.35
N HIS A 94 1.21 9.26 9.31
CA HIS A 94 0.01 9.32 8.49
C HIS A 94 -0.85 10.58 8.74
N LEU A 95 -0.82 11.17 9.95
CA LEU A 95 -1.56 12.40 10.27
C LEU A 95 -0.84 13.68 9.82
N HIS A 96 0.46 13.62 9.51
CA HIS A 96 1.33 14.79 9.38
C HIS A 96 1.92 14.94 7.97
N LEU A 97 1.07 15.22 6.97
CA LEU A 97 1.48 15.35 5.56
C LEU A 97 2.64 16.35 5.34
N SER A 98 2.60 17.53 5.97
CA SER A 98 3.67 18.53 5.80
C SER A 98 5.00 17.99 6.32
N LEU A 99 5.01 17.41 7.53
CA LEU A 99 6.23 16.86 8.12
C LEU A 99 6.81 15.71 7.29
N ARG A 100 5.96 14.86 6.71
CA ARG A 100 6.41 13.81 5.77
C ARG A 100 7.07 14.42 4.54
N LYS A 101 6.45 15.41 3.91
CA LYS A 101 7.00 16.08 2.72
C LYS A 101 8.31 16.81 3.00
N ASP A 102 8.39 17.51 4.13
CA ASP A 102 9.62 18.18 4.56
C ASP A 102 10.75 17.18 4.83
N TYR A 103 10.43 16.04 5.46
CA TYR A 103 11.38 14.95 5.67
C TYR A 103 11.90 14.39 4.35
N ILE A 104 10.99 14.04 3.42
CA ILE A 104 11.34 13.52 2.09
C ILE A 104 12.24 14.53 1.37
N ALA A 105 11.85 15.80 1.28
CA ALA A 105 12.63 16.83 0.59
C ALA A 105 14.02 17.05 1.20
N THR A 106 14.16 16.90 2.52
CA THR A 106 15.44 17.07 3.23
C THR A 106 16.40 15.90 3.00
N HIS A 107 15.88 14.69 2.83
CA HIS A 107 16.68 13.45 2.72
C HIS A 107 16.73 12.89 1.29
N TYR A 108 16.08 13.56 0.34
CA TYR A 108 16.12 13.20 -1.07
C TYR A 108 17.50 13.50 -1.65
N ASN A 109 18.10 12.50 -2.28
CA ASN A 109 19.36 12.62 -2.98
C ASN A 109 19.09 12.72 -4.49
N GLU A 110 19.31 13.90 -5.08
CA GLU A 110 19.12 14.12 -6.52
C GLU A 110 20.10 13.32 -7.39
N ASP A 111 21.26 12.91 -6.87
CA ASP A 111 22.23 12.11 -7.63
C ASP A 111 21.75 10.66 -7.85
N ASN A 112 20.98 10.14 -6.90
CA ASN A 112 20.48 8.76 -6.90
C ASN A 112 18.96 8.67 -7.09
N TYR A 113 18.24 9.80 -7.10
CA TYR A 113 16.78 9.89 -7.17
C TYR A 113 16.06 9.06 -6.10
N GLU A 114 16.57 9.09 -4.87
CA GLU A 114 16.03 8.30 -3.76
C GLU A 114 16.14 9.05 -2.42
N VAL A 115 15.25 8.74 -1.48
CA VAL A 115 15.42 9.12 -0.08
C VAL A 115 16.45 8.19 0.55
N GLY A 116 17.44 8.76 1.24
CA GLY A 116 18.49 7.97 1.90
C GLY A 116 17.93 6.85 2.80
N GLU A 117 18.53 5.67 2.71
CA GLU A 117 18.12 4.43 3.39
C GLU A 117 16.78 3.84 2.94
N TRP A 118 15.99 4.47 2.06
CA TRP A 118 14.77 3.88 1.51
C TRP A 118 15.15 3.04 0.30
N ARG A 119 15.15 1.72 0.43
CA ARG A 119 15.45 0.86 -0.72
C ARG A 119 14.27 0.88 -1.67
N ASN A 120 14.55 0.65 -2.95
CA ASN A 120 13.53 0.57 -3.97
C ASN A 120 13.03 -0.87 -4.21
N ASP A 121 13.37 -1.81 -3.34
CA ASP A 121 13.14 -3.25 -3.53
C ASP A 121 11.64 -3.59 -3.68
N LEU A 122 10.74 -2.80 -3.09
CA LEU A 122 9.28 -3.00 -3.21
C LEU A 122 8.70 -2.48 -4.54
N CYS A 123 9.35 -1.50 -5.17
CA CYS A 123 8.89 -0.92 -6.42
C CYS A 123 9.18 -1.87 -7.58
N GLY A 124 8.13 -2.29 -8.28
CA GLY A 124 8.23 -3.25 -9.37
C GLY A 124 8.46 -4.69 -8.90
N ASP A 125 8.24 -4.99 -7.61
CA ASP A 125 8.29 -6.36 -7.11
C ASP A 125 7.06 -7.16 -7.57
N GLU A 126 7.24 -7.91 -8.66
CA GLU A 126 6.19 -8.75 -9.24
C GLU A 126 5.63 -9.78 -8.26
N SER A 127 6.40 -10.20 -7.25
CA SER A 127 5.96 -11.19 -6.27
C SER A 127 4.77 -10.72 -5.43
N VAL A 128 4.61 -9.40 -5.25
CA VAL A 128 3.44 -8.82 -4.57
C VAL A 128 2.17 -9.09 -5.38
N TRP A 129 2.24 -8.90 -6.70
CA TRP A 129 1.09 -9.11 -7.58
C TRP A 129 0.74 -10.59 -7.69
N GLU A 130 1.74 -11.48 -7.78
CA GLU A 130 1.54 -12.94 -7.75
C GLU A 130 0.86 -13.39 -6.45
N LYS A 131 1.34 -12.90 -5.30
CA LYS A 131 0.76 -13.19 -3.99
C LYS A 131 -0.64 -12.63 -3.81
N LEU A 132 -0.91 -11.48 -4.40
CA LEU A 132 -2.25 -10.90 -4.43
C LEU A 132 -3.21 -11.76 -5.27
N GLU A 133 -2.77 -12.32 -6.39
CA GLU A 133 -3.57 -13.26 -7.20
C GLU A 133 -3.88 -14.57 -6.50
N GLU A 134 -2.88 -15.14 -5.79
CA GLU A 134 -3.08 -16.28 -4.92
C GLU A 134 -4.15 -15.95 -3.87
N TYR A 135 -4.02 -14.81 -3.19
CA TYR A 135 -4.97 -14.35 -2.17
C TYR A 135 -6.40 -14.20 -2.72
N ILE A 136 -6.56 -13.57 -3.89
CA ILE A 136 -7.86 -13.44 -4.58
C ILE A 136 -8.46 -14.81 -4.85
N SER A 137 -7.66 -15.75 -5.36
CA SER A 137 -8.12 -17.09 -5.69
C SER A 137 -8.56 -17.88 -4.46
N LEU A 138 -7.85 -17.73 -3.33
CA LEU A 138 -8.20 -18.36 -2.05
C LEU A 138 -9.48 -17.79 -1.42
N HIS A 139 -9.83 -16.54 -1.74
CA HIS A 139 -10.94 -15.80 -1.13
C HIS A 139 -12.01 -15.37 -2.14
N SER A 140 -12.10 -16.08 -3.27
CA SER A 140 -12.93 -15.68 -4.42
C SER A 140 -14.40 -15.44 -4.07
N GLU A 141 -14.93 -16.12 -3.05
CA GLU A 141 -16.31 -15.99 -2.57
C GLU A 141 -16.63 -14.59 -2.03
N TYR A 142 -15.63 -13.85 -1.55
CA TYR A 142 -15.80 -12.49 -1.02
C TYR A 142 -15.86 -11.42 -2.12
N PHE A 143 -15.49 -11.77 -3.36
CA PHE A 143 -15.49 -10.89 -4.52
C PHE A 143 -16.62 -11.26 -5.50
N SER A 144 -17.75 -11.76 -4.97
CA SER A 144 -18.94 -12.16 -5.74
C SER A 144 -19.94 -11.04 -5.92
#